data_AF-A0A1Y3ZSH4-F1
#
_entry.id   AF-A0A1Y3ZSH4-F1
#
_cell.length_a   1.000
_cell.length_b   1.000
_cell.length_c   1.000
_cell.angle_alpha   90.00
_cell.angle_beta   90.00
_cell.angle_gamma   90.00
#
_symmetry.space_group_name_H-M   'P 1'
#
loop_
_entity.id
_entity.type
_entity.pdbx_description
1 polymer ?
#
loop_
_entity_poly.entity_id
_entity_poly.type
_entity_poly.pdbx_seq_one_letter_code
_entity_poly.pdbx_strand_id
1 'polypeptide(L)'
;MQFYYDLHLHSCLSPCGSDEMTPANLAAMCALAGLEIVALTDHNSCGNCASFCRAAQSHGLTALAGMELCTQEEIHVVCLFPDPERAEDFSSEIAKHLPPIRNNPDQFGKQLRMDDGDGILGVETAFLAGSTDIPLYEVPRLVSHWGGTAFPSHIDRPSFSLLGVLGLWDPDMGFSAAELSHRCPPELAQRPDLKDLLLLTNSDAHYLDQVWGAEHMLDLPECTPQAVIQRLACRV
;
A
#
# COMPACT_ATOMS: atom_id res chain seq x y z
N MET A 1 -18.51 9.64 -9.64
CA MET A 1 -19.11 9.39 -8.31
C MET A 1 -17.98 9.45 -7.30
N GLN A 2 -18.25 9.85 -6.07
CA GLN A 2 -17.24 9.92 -5.01
C GLN A 2 -17.39 8.70 -4.11
N PHE A 3 -16.26 8.05 -3.82
CA PHE A 3 -16.21 6.87 -2.96
C PHE A 3 -15.16 7.07 -1.87
N TYR A 4 -15.50 6.73 -0.63
CA TYR A 4 -14.57 6.81 0.50
C TYR A 4 -13.52 5.71 0.42
N TYR A 5 -12.25 6.07 0.63
CA TYR A 5 -11.14 5.15 0.44
C TYR A 5 -10.11 5.16 1.56
N ASP A 6 -9.40 4.04 1.68
CA ASP A 6 -8.09 3.95 2.30
C ASP A 6 -7.22 2.93 1.54
N LEU A 7 -6.19 3.40 0.85
CA LEU A 7 -5.38 2.59 -0.06
C LEU A 7 -4.02 2.21 0.53
N HIS A 8 -3.80 2.44 1.83
CA HIS A 8 -2.53 2.16 2.49
C HIS A 8 -2.76 1.60 3.90
N LEU A 9 -2.83 0.28 4.00
CA LEU A 9 -3.12 -0.45 5.24
C LEU A 9 -2.15 -1.61 5.41
N HIS A 10 -1.77 -1.91 6.65
CA HIS A 10 -0.87 -3.01 7.00
C HIS A 10 -1.56 -4.08 7.83
N SER A 11 -1.33 -5.34 7.50
CA SER A 11 -1.78 -6.48 8.31
C SER A 11 -0.68 -6.93 9.28
N CYS A 12 -0.99 -7.95 10.07
CA CYS A 12 -0.04 -8.68 10.91
C CYS A 12 1.09 -9.38 10.11
N LEU A 13 1.06 -9.36 8.77
CA LEU A 13 2.18 -9.77 7.91
C LEU A 13 3.27 -8.70 7.84
N SER A 14 2.92 -7.42 7.95
CA SER A 14 3.90 -6.35 7.98
C SER A 14 4.76 -6.41 9.26
N PRO A 15 6.05 -6.05 9.17
CA PRO A 15 6.95 -6.04 10.32
C PRO A 15 6.50 -5.19 11.52
N CYS A 16 5.78 -4.12 11.21
CA CYS A 16 5.32 -3.09 12.14
C CYS A 16 3.82 -3.19 12.44
N GLY A 17 3.09 -4.12 11.80
CA GLY A 17 1.68 -4.34 12.03
C GLY A 17 1.42 -5.08 13.34
N SER A 18 0.38 -4.69 14.07
CA SER A 18 -0.07 -5.42 15.25
C SER A 18 -0.53 -6.84 14.88
N ASP A 19 -0.33 -7.81 15.79
CA ASP A 19 -0.86 -9.17 15.66
C ASP A 19 -2.40 -9.17 15.51
N GLU A 20 -3.08 -8.12 15.98
CA GLU A 20 -4.55 -7.95 15.85
C GLU A 20 -4.99 -7.48 14.47
N MET A 21 -4.07 -6.99 13.63
CA MET A 21 -4.32 -6.59 12.24
C MET A 21 -4.45 -7.82 11.33
N THR A 22 -5.28 -8.78 11.73
CA THR A 22 -5.61 -9.92 10.89
C THR A 22 -6.43 -9.44 9.68
N PRO A 23 -6.40 -10.16 8.54
CA PRO A 23 -7.17 -9.77 7.37
C PRO A 23 -8.67 -9.59 7.65
N ALA A 24 -9.27 -10.46 8.48
CA ALA A 24 -10.69 -10.37 8.80
C ALA A 24 -11.00 -9.18 9.73
N ASN A 25 -10.20 -8.97 10.79
CA ASN A 25 -10.38 -7.82 11.68
C ASN A 25 -10.21 -6.50 10.93
N LEU A 26 -9.21 -6.40 10.06
CA LEU A 26 -8.94 -5.20 9.29
C LEU A 26 -10.09 -4.91 8.32
N ALA A 27 -10.56 -5.91 7.58
CA ALA A 27 -11.72 -5.77 6.69
C ALA A 27 -12.99 -5.34 7.44
N ALA A 28 -13.26 -5.92 8.60
CA ALA A 28 -14.39 -5.55 9.44
C ALA A 28 -14.24 -4.12 9.97
N MET A 29 -13.05 -3.71 10.39
CA MET A 29 -12.78 -2.35 10.86
C MET A 29 -12.98 -1.32 9.76
N CYS A 30 -12.49 -1.58 8.54
CA CYS A 30 -12.72 -0.71 7.40
C CYS A 30 -14.21 -0.53 7.09
N ALA A 31 -15.00 -1.60 7.17
CA ALA A 31 -16.44 -1.53 6.99
C ALA A 31 -17.13 -0.72 8.10
N LEU A 32 -16.72 -0.90 9.35
CA LEU A 32 -17.20 -0.10 10.49
C LEU A 32 -16.84 1.38 10.36
N ALA A 33 -15.68 1.69 9.78
CA ALA A 33 -15.21 3.03 9.51
C ALA A 33 -15.97 3.74 8.37
N GLY A 34 -16.82 3.02 7.63
CA GLY A 34 -17.62 3.55 6.52
C GLY A 34 -16.85 3.69 5.21
N LEU A 35 -15.69 3.04 5.07
CA LEU A 35 -14.94 3.00 3.83
C LEU A 35 -15.68 2.18 2.77
N GLU A 36 -15.45 2.49 1.49
CA GLU A 36 -16.02 1.76 0.36
C GLU A 36 -14.94 1.07 -0.47
N ILE A 37 -13.75 1.67 -0.54
CA ILE A 37 -12.60 1.19 -1.29
C ILE A 37 -11.42 1.02 -0.33
N VAL A 38 -10.81 -0.16 -0.30
CA VAL A 38 -9.67 -0.43 0.59
C VAL A 38 -8.56 -1.19 -0.11
N ALA A 39 -7.31 -0.99 0.30
CA ALA A 39 -6.20 -1.80 -0.16
C ALA A 39 -5.33 -2.28 1.01
N LEU A 40 -4.95 -3.56 0.97
CA LEU A 40 -3.92 -4.08 1.85
C LEU A 40 -2.57 -3.97 1.15
N THR A 41 -1.60 -3.34 1.80
CA THR A 41 -0.31 -2.96 1.24
C THR A 41 0.82 -3.31 2.20
N ASP A 42 0.89 -4.57 2.60
CA ASP A 42 1.95 -5.03 3.49
C ASP A 42 3.35 -4.76 2.92
N HIS A 43 4.33 -4.56 3.80
CA HIS A 43 5.70 -4.30 3.38
C HIS A 43 6.27 -5.46 2.56
N ASN A 44 6.71 -5.18 1.35
CA ASN A 44 7.43 -6.10 0.45
C ASN A 44 6.76 -7.47 0.22
N SER A 45 5.48 -7.63 0.54
CA SER A 45 4.75 -8.90 0.42
C SER A 45 3.27 -8.68 0.20
N CYS A 46 2.66 -9.49 -0.67
CA CYS A 46 1.20 -9.52 -0.85
C CYS A 46 0.55 -10.71 -0.13
N GLY A 47 1.27 -11.41 0.75
CA GLY A 47 0.90 -12.73 1.25
C GLY A 47 -0.43 -12.85 2.00
N ASN A 48 -1.01 -11.73 2.46
CA ASN A 48 -2.32 -11.68 3.10
C ASN A 48 -3.42 -11.05 2.23
N CYS A 49 -3.08 -10.56 1.02
CA CYS A 49 -4.03 -9.86 0.14
C CYS A 49 -5.22 -10.72 -0.25
N ALA A 50 -5.00 -11.99 -0.60
CA ALA A 50 -6.10 -12.88 -0.99
C ALA A 50 -7.12 -13.06 0.15
N SER A 51 -6.65 -13.25 1.38
CA SER A 51 -7.49 -13.37 2.57
C SER A 51 -8.22 -12.06 2.89
N PHE A 52 -7.51 -10.94 2.82
CA PHE A 52 -8.09 -9.61 3.05
C PHE A 52 -9.18 -9.28 2.02
N CYS A 53 -8.92 -9.48 0.73
CA CYS A 53 -9.90 -9.20 -0.32
C CYS A 53 -11.17 -10.05 -0.15
N ARG A 54 -11.06 -11.33 0.23
CA ARG A 54 -12.22 -12.17 0.54
C ARG A 54 -13.01 -11.67 1.74
N ALA A 55 -12.32 -11.35 2.84
CA ALA A 55 -12.96 -10.82 4.04
C ALA A 55 -13.66 -9.47 3.75
N ALA A 56 -12.99 -8.55 3.06
CA ALA A 56 -13.53 -7.26 2.67
C ALA A 56 -14.76 -7.38 1.75
N GLN A 57 -14.72 -8.29 0.78
CA GLN A 57 -15.88 -8.58 -0.08
C GLN A 57 -17.09 -9.06 0.73
N SER A 58 -16.89 -9.85 1.79
CA SER A 58 -17.99 -10.29 2.67
C SER A 58 -18.67 -9.14 3.42
N HIS A 59 -17.97 -8.02 3.57
CA HIS A 59 -18.48 -6.78 4.14
C HIS A 59 -19.00 -5.77 3.10
N GLY A 60 -19.00 -6.14 1.80
CA GLY A 60 -19.45 -5.27 0.71
C GLY A 60 -18.45 -4.19 0.30
N LEU A 61 -17.18 -4.34 0.68
CA LEU A 61 -16.10 -3.42 0.31
C LEU A 61 -15.51 -3.78 -1.05
N THR A 62 -15.09 -2.76 -1.79
CA THR A 62 -14.22 -2.92 -2.96
C THR A 62 -12.77 -2.98 -2.51
N ALA A 63 -12.18 -4.18 -2.48
CA ALA A 63 -10.81 -4.37 -2.04
C ALA A 63 -9.83 -4.51 -3.20
N LEU A 64 -8.66 -3.87 -3.07
CA LEU A 64 -7.49 -4.06 -3.91
C LEU A 64 -6.43 -4.86 -3.16
N ALA A 65 -5.64 -5.59 -3.94
CA ALA A 65 -4.43 -6.24 -3.45
C ALA A 65 -3.24 -5.33 -3.71
N GLY A 66 -2.28 -5.26 -2.79
CA GLY A 66 -1.14 -4.38 -2.93
C GLY A 66 0.05 -4.73 -2.06
N MET A 67 1.06 -3.88 -2.14
CA MET A 67 2.32 -3.97 -1.42
C MET A 67 2.85 -2.56 -1.19
N GLU A 68 3.36 -2.27 0.00
CA GLU A 68 4.26 -1.14 0.18
C GLU A 68 5.69 -1.63 -0.08
N LEU A 69 6.20 -1.36 -1.29
CA LEU A 69 7.54 -1.74 -1.71
C LEU A 69 8.55 -0.75 -1.10
N CYS A 70 9.61 -1.27 -0.48
CA CYS A 70 10.75 -0.45 -0.09
C CYS A 70 11.82 -0.53 -1.19
N THR A 71 12.06 0.58 -1.90
CA THR A 71 13.02 0.65 -3.01
C THR A 71 14.47 0.63 -2.53
N GLN A 72 15.41 0.51 -3.46
CA GLN A 72 16.85 0.55 -3.18
C GLN A 72 17.29 1.82 -2.44
N GLU A 73 16.63 2.94 -2.70
CA GLU A 73 16.87 4.23 -2.07
C GLU A 73 16.21 4.36 -0.69
N GLU A 74 15.61 3.28 -0.18
CA GLU A 74 14.80 3.27 1.03
C GLU A 74 13.61 4.24 0.92
N ILE A 75 12.95 4.28 -0.23
CA ILE A 75 11.72 5.05 -0.44
C ILE A 75 10.56 4.06 -0.52
N HIS A 76 9.49 4.33 0.22
CA HIS A 76 8.31 3.49 0.12
C HIS A 76 7.42 3.88 -1.06
N VAL A 77 6.92 2.86 -1.75
CA VAL A 77 6.05 2.99 -2.91
C VAL A 77 4.91 2.00 -2.78
N VAL A 78 3.68 2.51 -2.66
CA VAL A 78 2.49 1.68 -2.69
C VAL A 78 2.27 1.20 -4.13
N CYS A 79 2.20 -0.12 -4.28
CA CYS A 79 1.93 -0.84 -5.52
C CYS A 79 0.57 -1.52 -5.39
N LEU A 80 -0.36 -1.23 -6.30
CA LEU A 80 -1.72 -1.73 -6.27
C LEU A 80 -2.07 -2.55 -7.51
N PHE A 81 -2.83 -3.61 -7.31
CA PHE A 81 -3.30 -4.53 -8.33
C PHE A 81 -4.82 -4.74 -8.20
N PRO A 82 -5.51 -4.98 -9.33
CA PRO A 82 -6.96 -5.12 -9.32
C PRO A 82 -7.45 -6.44 -8.70
N ASP A 83 -6.57 -7.44 -8.57
CA ASP A 83 -6.90 -8.75 -8.05
C ASP A 83 -5.70 -9.38 -7.30
N PRO A 84 -5.94 -10.32 -6.36
CA PRO A 84 -4.87 -10.98 -5.60
C PRO A 84 -3.92 -11.83 -6.44
N GLU A 85 -4.36 -12.37 -7.58
CA GLU A 85 -3.53 -13.27 -8.42
C GLU A 85 -2.33 -12.49 -8.98
N ARG A 86 -2.57 -11.31 -9.54
CA ARG A 86 -1.50 -10.43 -10.04
C ARG A 86 -0.58 -9.94 -8.91
N ALA A 87 -1.15 -9.65 -7.74
CA ALA A 87 -0.37 -9.22 -6.59
C ALA A 87 0.55 -10.35 -6.06
N GLU A 88 0.09 -11.60 -6.07
CA GLU A 88 0.90 -12.77 -5.71
C GLU A 88 2.05 -13.01 -6.70
N ASP A 89 1.79 -12.86 -8.00
CA ASP A 89 2.82 -12.95 -9.05
C ASP A 89 3.88 -11.85 -8.86
N PHE A 90 3.45 -10.61 -8.61
CA PHE A 90 4.35 -9.50 -8.30
C PHE A 90 5.14 -9.77 -7.02
N SER A 91 4.49 -10.21 -5.94
CA SER A 91 5.15 -10.53 -4.67
C SER A 91 6.21 -11.63 -4.83
N SER A 92 5.97 -12.61 -5.71
CA SER A 92 6.93 -13.67 -6.02
C SER A 92 8.15 -13.15 -6.77
N GLU A 93 8.00 -12.10 -7.58
CA GLU A 93 9.13 -11.39 -8.19
C GLU A 93 9.89 -10.59 -7.15
N ILE A 94 9.21 -9.75 -6.37
CA ILE A 94 9.83 -8.90 -5.34
C ILE A 94 10.62 -9.70 -4.31
N ALA A 95 10.17 -10.90 -3.95
CA ALA A 95 10.89 -11.77 -3.03
C ALA A 95 12.33 -12.11 -3.48
N LYS A 96 12.62 -12.07 -4.78
CA LYS A 96 13.97 -12.32 -5.33
C LYS A 96 14.93 -11.14 -5.15
N HIS A 97 14.37 -9.95 -4.91
CA HIS A 97 15.06 -8.68 -4.76
C HIS A 97 15.28 -8.28 -3.29
N LEU A 98 14.74 -9.07 -2.35
CA LEU A 98 14.95 -8.87 -0.92
C LEU A 98 16.37 -9.29 -0.50
N PRO A 99 16.93 -8.64 0.53
CA PRO A 99 18.20 -9.04 1.08
C PRO A 99 18.09 -10.47 1.65
N PRO A 100 19.14 -11.30 1.56
CA PRO A 100 19.13 -12.68 2.06
C PRO A 100 19.27 -12.72 3.60
N ILE A 101 18.42 -11.97 4.30
CA ILE A 101 18.38 -11.79 5.74
C ILE A 101 17.06 -12.40 6.25
N ARG A 102 17.15 -13.15 7.34
CA ARG A 102 15.97 -13.70 8.01
C ARG A 102 15.42 -12.67 8.98
N ASN A 103 14.09 -12.59 9.05
CA ASN A 103 13.39 -11.75 10.01
C ASN A 103 13.79 -12.11 11.46
N ASN A 104 13.85 -11.09 12.33
CA ASN A 104 13.92 -11.26 13.78
C ASN A 104 12.56 -10.89 14.40
N PRO A 105 11.74 -11.87 14.80
CA PRO A 105 10.39 -11.61 15.30
C PRO A 105 10.32 -10.76 16.56
N ASP A 106 11.38 -10.75 17.37
CA ASP A 106 11.43 -9.95 18.60
C ASP A 106 11.65 -8.46 18.31
N GLN A 107 12.10 -8.10 17.10
CA GLN A 107 12.38 -6.72 16.69
C GLN A 107 11.43 -6.19 15.62
N PHE A 108 10.99 -7.06 14.70
CA PHE A 108 10.30 -6.68 13.47
C PHE A 108 8.99 -7.47 13.29
N GLY A 109 8.35 -7.85 14.40
CA GLY A 109 7.06 -8.54 14.36
C GLY A 109 7.11 -9.96 13.79
N LYS A 110 6.03 -10.71 13.99
CA LYS A 110 5.97 -12.12 13.60
C LYS A 110 5.80 -12.32 12.09
N GLN A 111 5.25 -11.35 11.38
CA GLN A 111 4.94 -11.45 9.95
C GLN A 111 4.03 -12.66 9.65
N LEU A 112 2.83 -12.66 10.23
CA LEU A 112 1.88 -13.77 10.16
C LEU A 112 1.16 -13.83 8.82
N ARG A 113 1.16 -15.01 8.20
CA ARG A 113 0.30 -15.34 7.05
C ARG A 113 -1.00 -15.93 7.57
N MET A 114 -2.12 -15.38 7.12
CA MET A 114 -3.46 -15.67 7.67
C MET A 114 -4.44 -16.05 6.57
N ASP A 115 -5.43 -16.89 6.91
CA ASP A 115 -6.62 -17.07 6.08
C ASP A 115 -7.67 -15.96 6.34
N ASP A 116 -8.82 -16.05 5.68
CA ASP A 116 -9.93 -15.09 5.77
C ASP A 116 -10.85 -15.31 7.00
N GLY A 117 -10.49 -16.23 7.91
CA GLY A 117 -11.19 -16.51 9.16
C GLY A 117 -10.28 -16.45 10.39
N ASP A 118 -9.19 -15.67 10.33
CA ASP A 118 -8.18 -15.49 11.38
C ASP A 118 -7.38 -16.76 11.75
N GLY A 119 -7.35 -17.77 10.86
CA GLY A 119 -6.48 -18.92 10.97
C GLY A 119 -5.04 -18.60 10.53
N ILE A 120 -4.06 -18.95 11.36
CA ILE A 120 -2.64 -18.81 11.00
C ILE A 120 -2.26 -19.90 9.98
N LEU A 121 -1.88 -19.48 8.77
CA LEU A 121 -1.37 -20.35 7.71
C LEU A 121 0.14 -20.55 7.82
N GLY A 122 0.86 -19.59 8.38
CA GLY A 122 2.30 -19.66 8.53
C GLY A 122 2.93 -18.35 8.97
N VAL A 123 4.25 -18.29 8.86
CA VAL A 123 5.09 -17.15 9.25
C VAL A 123 6.01 -16.84 8.08
N GLU A 124 6.04 -15.58 7.63
CA GLU A 124 7.03 -15.13 6.67
C GLU A 124 8.39 -14.98 7.35
N THR A 125 9.43 -15.57 6.77
CA THR A 125 10.77 -15.59 7.35
C THR A 125 11.74 -14.63 6.66
N ALA A 126 11.39 -14.10 5.49
CA ALA A 126 12.14 -13.03 4.84
C ALA A 126 12.09 -11.73 5.67
N PHE A 127 13.15 -10.94 5.63
CA PHE A 127 13.21 -9.65 6.32
C PHE A 127 12.43 -8.58 5.54
N LEU A 128 11.11 -8.47 5.77
CA LEU A 128 10.23 -7.58 5.02
C LEU A 128 10.45 -6.09 5.33
N ALA A 129 11.15 -5.74 6.42
CA ALA A 129 11.50 -4.35 6.74
C ALA A 129 12.73 -3.83 5.97
N GLY A 130 13.40 -4.69 5.18
CA GLY A 130 14.54 -4.29 4.37
C GLY A 130 14.17 -3.60 3.07
N SER A 131 15.11 -2.85 2.49
CA SER A 131 15.01 -2.37 1.12
C SER A 131 15.29 -3.49 0.12
N THR A 132 14.59 -3.45 -1.01
CA THR A 132 14.90 -4.27 -2.18
C THR A 132 16.07 -3.69 -2.97
N ASP A 133 16.62 -4.41 -3.94
CA ASP A 133 17.58 -3.85 -4.91
C ASP A 133 16.92 -3.17 -6.13
N ILE A 134 15.60 -2.92 -6.07
CA ILE A 134 14.82 -2.30 -7.15
C ILE A 134 14.92 -0.77 -7.05
N PRO A 135 15.45 -0.08 -8.09
CA PRO A 135 15.50 1.39 -8.10
C PRO A 135 14.12 2.02 -8.22
N LEU A 136 13.91 3.17 -7.59
CA LEU A 136 12.64 3.93 -7.62
C LEU A 136 12.08 4.13 -9.04
N TYR A 137 12.94 4.49 -9.99
CA TYR A 137 12.55 4.81 -11.37
C TYR A 137 12.08 3.57 -12.16
N GLU A 138 12.36 2.37 -11.67
CA GLU A 138 11.90 1.13 -12.31
C GLU A 138 10.49 0.73 -11.86
N VAL A 139 10.03 1.21 -10.71
CA VAL A 139 8.80 0.73 -10.06
C VAL A 139 7.56 0.89 -10.95
N PRO A 140 7.29 2.03 -11.62
CA PRO A 140 6.10 2.14 -12.48
C PRO A 140 6.09 1.15 -13.64
N ARG A 141 7.25 0.94 -14.27
CA ARG A 141 7.40 -0.04 -15.36
C ARG A 141 7.19 -1.46 -14.85
N LEU A 142 7.75 -1.76 -13.68
CA LEU A 142 7.63 -3.06 -13.05
C LEU A 142 6.15 -3.33 -12.73
N VAL A 143 5.49 -2.49 -11.94
CA VAL A 143 4.09 -2.70 -11.52
C VAL A 143 3.10 -2.76 -12.70
N SER A 144 3.30 -1.93 -13.73
CA SER A 144 2.46 -1.95 -14.93
C SER A 144 2.59 -3.25 -15.75
N HIS A 145 3.70 -4.00 -15.63
CA HIS A 145 3.86 -5.31 -16.27
C HIS A 145 2.80 -6.32 -15.80
N TRP A 146 2.41 -6.25 -14.51
CA TRP A 146 1.31 -7.05 -13.94
C TRP A 146 -0.04 -6.31 -13.98
N GLY A 147 -0.13 -5.20 -14.73
CA GLY A 147 -1.35 -4.42 -14.90
C GLY A 147 -1.82 -3.71 -13.62
N GLY A 148 -0.89 -3.39 -12.73
CA GLY A 148 -1.13 -2.54 -11.56
C GLY A 148 -0.82 -1.07 -11.81
N THR A 149 -0.86 -0.28 -10.73
CA THR A 149 -0.39 1.11 -10.66
C THR A 149 0.41 1.32 -9.37
N ALA A 150 1.19 2.39 -9.31
CA ALA A 150 1.99 2.70 -8.13
C ALA A 150 2.02 4.20 -7.84
N PHE A 151 2.25 4.54 -6.57
CA PHE A 151 2.53 5.90 -6.12
C PHE A 151 3.50 5.89 -4.93
N PRO A 152 4.46 6.83 -4.86
CA PRO A 152 5.31 6.97 -3.68
C PRO A 152 4.45 7.32 -2.46
N SER A 153 4.63 6.59 -1.36
CA SER A 153 3.85 6.80 -0.14
C SER A 153 4.42 7.95 0.69
N HIS A 154 3.55 8.57 1.49
CA HIS A 154 3.84 9.58 2.52
C HIS A 154 5.08 10.45 2.23
N ILE A 155 5.13 11.06 1.04
CA ILE A 155 6.35 11.59 0.40
C ILE A 155 7.07 12.68 1.18
N ASP A 156 6.41 13.27 2.18
CA ASP A 156 6.87 14.36 3.03
C ASP A 156 7.43 13.91 4.39
N ARG A 157 7.39 12.61 4.72
CA ARG A 157 7.96 12.11 5.99
C ARG A 157 9.48 12.29 6.04
N PRO A 158 10.11 12.38 7.23
CA PRO A 158 11.56 12.55 7.34
C PRO A 158 12.37 11.29 6.96
N SER A 159 11.73 10.13 6.88
CA SER A 159 12.34 8.84 6.58
C SER A 159 11.41 8.02 5.69
N PHE A 160 11.98 7.12 4.91
CA PHE A 160 11.24 6.23 4.00
C PHE A 160 10.37 6.94 2.96
N SER A 161 10.68 8.20 2.68
CA SER A 161 9.87 9.07 1.82
C SER A 161 10.70 9.70 0.72
N LEU A 162 10.03 10.01 -0.38
CA LEU A 162 10.68 10.55 -1.56
C LEU A 162 11.33 11.91 -1.31
N LEU A 163 10.64 12.86 -0.67
CA LEU A 163 11.20 14.19 -0.42
C LEU A 163 12.18 14.19 0.75
N GLY A 164 12.04 13.27 1.70
CA GLY A 164 13.00 13.08 2.78
C GLY A 164 14.36 12.58 2.27
N VAL A 165 14.34 11.66 1.29
CA VAL A 165 15.55 11.05 0.72
C VAL A 165 16.14 11.90 -0.43
N LEU A 166 15.32 12.31 -1.40
CA LEU A 166 15.80 12.98 -2.62
C LEU A 166 15.73 14.51 -2.55
N GLY A 167 14.88 15.06 -1.68
CA GLY A 167 14.67 16.52 -1.54
C GLY A 167 13.84 17.17 -2.66
N LEU A 168 13.52 16.45 -3.74
CA LEU A 168 12.81 16.98 -4.91
C LEU A 168 11.87 15.94 -5.52
N TRP A 169 10.88 16.41 -6.28
CA TRP A 169 10.11 15.58 -7.18
C TRP A 169 10.67 15.66 -8.60
N ASP A 170 10.94 14.51 -9.21
CA ASP A 170 11.36 14.39 -10.61
C ASP A 170 10.24 13.78 -11.49
N PRO A 171 9.63 14.55 -12.41
CA PRO A 171 8.59 14.03 -13.31
C PRO A 171 8.99 12.82 -14.16
N ASP A 172 10.30 12.58 -14.37
CA ASP A 172 10.83 11.46 -15.14
C ASP A 172 10.73 10.12 -14.37
N MET A 173 10.41 10.15 -13.07
CA MET A 173 10.12 8.95 -12.28
C MET A 173 8.89 8.20 -12.80
N GLY A 174 7.97 8.87 -13.51
CA GLY A 174 6.84 8.22 -14.18
C GLY A 174 5.59 7.97 -13.34
N PHE A 175 5.52 8.50 -12.12
CA PHE A 175 4.32 8.44 -11.29
C PHE A 175 3.28 9.51 -11.68
N SER A 176 2.00 9.17 -11.56
CA SER A 176 0.86 10.09 -11.79
C SER A 176 0.16 10.49 -10.49
N ALA A 177 0.48 9.82 -9.39
CA ALA A 177 -0.07 10.07 -8.07
C ALA A 177 1.05 10.02 -7.02
N ALA A 178 0.82 10.64 -5.88
CA ALA A 178 1.68 10.59 -4.71
C ALA A 178 0.83 10.70 -3.44
N GLU A 179 1.24 10.04 -2.38
CA GLU A 179 0.56 10.16 -1.08
C GLU A 179 1.27 11.19 -0.21
N LEU A 180 0.49 12.06 0.43
CA LEU A 180 0.94 12.95 1.48
C LEU A 180 0.62 12.35 2.84
N SER A 181 1.54 12.49 3.78
CA SER A 181 1.31 12.12 5.18
C SER A 181 0.23 13.01 5.80
N HIS A 182 -0.47 12.49 6.82
CA HIS A 182 -1.48 13.25 7.57
C HIS A 182 -0.97 14.60 8.12
N ARG A 183 0.32 14.69 8.41
CA ARG A 183 0.96 15.89 8.98
C ARG A 183 1.64 16.75 7.91
N CYS A 184 1.37 16.50 6.63
CA CYS A 184 1.93 17.27 5.53
C CYS A 184 1.56 18.76 5.67
N PRO A 185 2.54 19.67 5.65
CA PRO A 185 2.27 21.10 5.64
C PRO A 185 1.43 21.48 4.41
N PRO A 186 0.41 22.35 4.54
CA PRO A 186 -0.44 22.77 3.41
C PRO A 186 0.34 23.40 2.24
N GLU A 187 1.50 24.00 2.52
CA GLU A 187 2.37 24.61 1.52
C GLU A 187 3.06 23.57 0.63
N LEU A 188 3.35 22.37 1.17
CA LEU A 188 3.99 21.30 0.43
C LEU A 188 3.03 20.74 -0.63
N ALA A 189 1.75 20.57 -0.28
CA ALA A 189 0.70 20.15 -1.22
C ALA A 189 0.48 21.14 -2.38
N GLN A 190 0.92 22.39 -2.23
CA GLN A 190 0.79 23.46 -3.24
C GLN A 190 2.06 23.66 -4.08
N ARG A 191 3.08 22.81 -3.91
CA ARG A 191 4.33 22.97 -4.66
C ARG A 191 4.09 22.83 -6.17
N PRO A 192 4.72 23.70 -7.00
CA PRO A 192 4.52 23.65 -8.45
C PRO A 192 4.95 22.35 -9.14
N ASP A 193 5.88 21.59 -8.55
CA ASP A 193 6.35 20.30 -9.09
C ASP A 193 5.40 19.14 -8.80
N LEU A 194 4.43 19.31 -7.90
CA LEU A 194 3.41 18.31 -7.56
C LEU A 194 2.04 18.59 -8.20
N LYS A 195 1.88 19.73 -8.89
CA LYS A 195 0.57 20.25 -9.34
C LYS A 195 -0.19 19.33 -10.30
N ASP A 196 0.54 18.50 -11.07
CA ASP A 196 -0.02 17.62 -12.10
C ASP A 196 -0.27 16.19 -11.55
N LEU A 197 -0.03 15.98 -10.25
CA LEU A 197 -0.23 14.71 -9.57
C LEU A 197 -1.62 14.65 -8.93
N LEU A 198 -2.18 13.45 -8.89
CA LEU A 198 -3.23 13.14 -7.94
C LEU A 198 -2.59 12.95 -6.55
N LEU A 199 -2.85 13.91 -5.64
CA LEU A 199 -2.39 13.82 -4.26
C LEU A 199 -3.40 13.04 -3.41
N LEU A 200 -2.92 11.96 -2.80
CA LEU A 200 -3.70 11.06 -1.95
C LEU A 200 -3.40 11.31 -0.47
N THR A 201 -4.31 10.89 0.40
CA THR A 201 -4.06 10.80 1.84
C THR A 201 -4.69 9.50 2.33
N ASN A 202 -3.86 8.65 2.94
CA ASN A 202 -4.23 7.34 3.48
C ASN A 202 -3.81 7.24 4.95
N SER A 203 -4.37 6.29 5.69
CA SER A 203 -4.08 6.20 7.12
C SER A 203 -2.69 5.67 7.43
N ASP A 204 -2.15 4.78 6.58
CA ASP A 204 -0.93 4.02 6.85
C ASP A 204 -1.08 3.25 8.19
N ALA A 205 -2.22 2.55 8.33
CA ALA A 205 -2.62 1.97 9.61
C ALA A 205 -1.86 0.68 9.92
N HIS A 206 -1.27 0.65 11.11
CA HIS A 206 -0.55 -0.50 11.68
C HIS A 206 -1.27 -1.13 12.88
N TYR A 207 -2.30 -0.45 13.38
CA TYR A 207 -3.17 -0.86 14.48
C TYR A 207 -4.62 -0.57 14.11
N LEU A 208 -5.57 -1.33 14.65
CA LEU A 208 -6.97 -1.22 14.26
C LEU A 208 -7.58 0.16 14.58
N ASP A 209 -7.10 0.82 15.64
CA ASP A 209 -7.53 2.16 16.04
C ASP A 209 -6.90 3.28 15.17
N GLN A 210 -6.00 2.94 14.25
CA GLN A 210 -5.42 3.86 13.28
C GLN A 210 -6.16 3.87 11.94
N VAL A 211 -7.07 2.92 11.70
CA VAL A 211 -7.92 2.93 10.50
C VAL A 211 -8.81 4.17 10.56
N TRP A 212 -8.71 5.02 9.54
CA TRP A 212 -9.47 6.27 9.52
C TRP A 212 -10.91 6.05 9.08
N GLY A 213 -11.78 6.98 9.51
CA GLY A 213 -13.15 7.06 9.04
C GLY A 213 -13.24 7.47 7.56
N ALA A 214 -14.46 7.43 7.04
CA ALA A 214 -14.85 7.94 5.73
C ALA A 214 -14.61 9.47 5.56
N GLU A 215 -13.35 9.87 5.41
CA GLU A 215 -12.93 11.28 5.32
C GLU A 215 -12.43 11.65 3.92
N HIS A 216 -11.69 10.75 3.26
CA HIS A 216 -11.08 10.99 1.95
C HIS A 216 -11.85 10.26 0.85
N MET A 217 -12.06 10.95 -0.28
CA MET A 217 -12.87 10.45 -1.40
C MET A 217 -12.10 10.44 -2.71
N LEU A 218 -12.38 9.44 -3.54
CA LEU A 218 -11.86 9.32 -4.90
C LEU A 218 -12.99 9.44 -5.91
N ASP A 219 -12.81 10.31 -6.92
CA ASP A 219 -13.73 10.43 -8.04
C ASP A 219 -13.50 9.31 -9.04
N LEU A 220 -14.49 8.42 -9.17
CA LEU A 220 -14.47 7.27 -10.08
C LEU A 220 -15.76 7.15 -10.91
N PRO A 221 -15.70 6.56 -12.12
CA PRO A 221 -16.90 6.25 -12.89
C PRO A 221 -17.75 5.14 -12.23
N GLU A 222 -17.10 4.20 -11.55
CA GLU A 222 -17.71 3.05 -10.87
C GLU A 222 -16.83 2.62 -9.68
N CYS A 223 -17.44 1.94 -8.69
CA CYS A 223 -16.71 1.41 -7.53
C CYS A 223 -16.14 0.03 -7.87
N THR A 224 -15.03 0.00 -8.62
CA THR A 224 -14.34 -1.24 -9.02
C THR A 224 -12.83 -1.11 -8.82
N PRO A 225 -12.10 -2.21 -8.55
CA PRO A 225 -10.64 -2.18 -8.47
C PRO A 225 -9.99 -1.61 -9.74
N GLN A 226 -10.51 -1.97 -10.91
CA GLN A 226 -10.01 -1.48 -12.20
C GLN A 226 -10.18 0.03 -12.37
N ALA A 227 -11.30 0.60 -11.92
CA ALA A 227 -11.50 2.05 -11.96
C ALA A 227 -10.48 2.78 -11.09
N VAL A 228 -10.16 2.25 -9.90
CA VAL A 228 -9.11 2.78 -9.03
C VAL A 228 -7.75 2.74 -9.72
N ILE A 229 -7.34 1.57 -10.26
CA ILE A 229 -6.06 1.42 -10.98
C ILE A 229 -5.94 2.44 -12.12
N GLN A 230 -6.98 2.59 -12.94
CA GLN A 230 -7.02 3.55 -14.04
C GLN A 230 -6.91 4.99 -13.55
N ARG A 231 -7.64 5.35 -12.48
CA ARG A 231 -7.65 6.70 -11.93
C ARG A 231 -6.27 7.13 -11.44
N LEU A 232 -5.54 6.21 -10.80
CA LEU A 232 -4.20 6.45 -10.26
C LEU A 232 -3.11 6.42 -11.34
N ALA A 233 -3.32 5.71 -12.45
CA ALA A 233 -2.35 5.65 -13.55
C ALA A 233 -2.38 6.90 -14.46
N CYS A 234 -3.52 7.60 -14.54
CA CYS A 234 -3.67 8.81 -15.37
C CYS A 234 -3.23 10.09 -14.65
N ARG A 235 -2.42 10.92 -15.31
CA ARG A 235 -2.15 12.30 -14.85
C ARG A 235 -3.42 13.15 -14.91
N VAL A 236 -3.52 14.11 -13.98
CA VAL A 236 -4.65 15.05 -13.86
C VAL A 236 -4.54 16.16 -14.89
#